data_AF-A0A2S9XAL7-F1
#
_entry.id   AF-A0A2S9XAL7-F1
#
_cell.length_a   1.000
_cell.length_b   1.000
_cell.length_c   1.000
_cell.angle_alpha   90.00
_cell.angle_beta   90.00
_cell.angle_gamma   90.00
#
_symmetry.space_group_name_H-M   'P 1'
#
loop_
_entity.id
_entity.type
_entity.pdbx_description
1 polymer ?
#
loop_
_entity_poly.entity_id
_entity_poly.type
_entity_poly.pdbx_seq_one_letter_code
_entity_poly.pdbx_strand_id
1 'polypeptide(L)'
;MSFSFDARFQPTSLDFAEVLRQLEFILPASGIDYDGEIARLHSRSGVPTVTSLQSESVPTLADIATYASSWWGVGLYCISRPLAEALGRTDSMEVYINIFKARGGGLMVEYNENSGAFRARRDSTALSANLIAFLTRTASALEVDRVIYSEEVEHAAPPELSVLIALLEQQAQSDRALETLAIVSKNVMSLEKAQQLAGAWAPSLRLTIDGFVVAPFLGGERP
;
A
#
# COMPACT_ATOMS: atom_id res chain seq x y z
N MET A 1 18.80 -12.23 1.40
CA MET A 1 18.57 -10.82 1.76
C MET A 1 17.09 -10.65 2.00
N SER A 2 16.69 -9.98 3.08
CA SER A 2 15.30 -9.61 3.30
C SER A 2 15.05 -8.32 2.54
N PHE A 3 14.17 -8.37 1.54
CA PHE A 3 13.62 -7.19 0.88
C PHE A 3 12.21 -6.93 1.43
N SER A 4 11.75 -5.69 1.31
CA SER A 4 10.42 -5.25 1.72
C SER A 4 9.59 -4.87 0.49
N PHE A 5 8.29 -4.78 0.67
CA PHE A 5 7.35 -4.37 -0.37
C PHE A 5 6.49 -3.23 0.14
N ASP A 6 6.33 -2.21 -0.70
CA ASP A 6 5.61 -1.00 -0.37
C ASP A 6 4.41 -0.81 -1.29
N ALA A 7 3.21 -0.61 -0.74
CA ALA A 7 2.14 0.08 -1.44
C ALA A 7 2.22 1.58 -1.16
N ARG A 8 2.60 2.35 -2.17
CA ARG A 8 2.65 3.80 -2.12
C ARG A 8 1.37 4.37 -2.67
N PHE A 9 0.75 5.27 -1.92
CA PHE A 9 -0.43 6.00 -2.32
C PHE A 9 0.00 7.36 -2.87
N GLN A 10 -0.71 7.87 -3.89
CA GLN A 10 -0.58 9.28 -4.26
C GLN A 10 -0.83 10.18 -3.02
N PRO A 11 -0.17 11.34 -2.90
CA PRO A 11 -0.46 12.26 -1.82
C PRO A 11 -1.94 12.64 -1.76
N THR A 12 -2.52 12.56 -0.56
CA THR A 12 -3.88 13.01 -0.27
C THR A 12 -3.90 14.46 0.18
N SER A 13 -5.03 15.14 -0.09
CA SER A 13 -5.34 16.47 0.45
C SER A 13 -5.98 16.43 1.84
N LEU A 14 -6.35 15.25 2.34
CA LEU A 14 -6.89 15.10 3.69
C LEU A 14 -5.84 15.51 4.73
N ASP A 15 -6.32 16.06 5.85
CA ASP A 15 -5.45 16.35 6.98
C ASP A 15 -5.09 15.09 7.76
N PHE A 16 -4.10 15.20 8.66
CA PHE A 16 -3.55 14.05 9.37
C PHE A 16 -4.58 13.35 10.26
N ALA A 17 -5.46 14.11 10.91
CA ALA A 17 -6.49 13.56 11.79
C ALA A 17 -7.53 12.78 10.98
N GLU A 18 -7.92 13.31 9.83
CA GLU A 18 -8.86 12.66 8.92
C GLU A 18 -8.26 11.38 8.32
N VAL A 19 -6.98 11.38 7.92
CA VAL A 19 -6.28 10.16 7.48
C VAL A 19 -6.34 9.06 8.55
N LEU A 20 -6.02 9.41 9.80
CA LEU A 20 -6.07 8.46 10.92
C LEU A 20 -7.49 7.94 11.16
N ARG A 21 -8.48 8.82 11.10
CA ARG A 21 -9.90 8.46 11.23
C ARG A 21 -10.34 7.47 10.16
N GLN A 22 -9.92 7.64 8.91
CA GLN A 22 -10.22 6.69 7.83
C GLN A 22 -9.56 5.33 8.09
N LEU A 23 -8.29 5.32 8.50
CA LEU A 23 -7.56 4.09 8.81
C LEU A 23 -8.17 3.30 9.99
N GLU A 24 -8.72 3.99 10.98
CA GLU A 24 -9.41 3.38 12.13
C GLU A 24 -10.56 2.45 11.72
N PHE A 25 -11.26 2.76 10.63
CA PHE A 25 -12.31 1.88 10.08
C PHE A 25 -11.76 0.82 9.12
N ILE A 26 -10.73 1.15 8.35
CA ILE A 26 -10.24 0.31 7.25
C ILE A 26 -9.38 -0.85 7.74
N LEU A 27 -8.53 -0.61 8.75
CA LEU A 27 -7.62 -1.62 9.28
C LEU A 27 -8.40 -2.83 9.84
N PRO A 28 -9.37 -2.66 10.77
CA PRO A 28 -10.11 -3.80 11.31
C PRO A 28 -10.94 -4.53 10.24
N ALA A 29 -11.51 -3.79 9.29
CA ALA A 29 -12.27 -4.37 8.17
C ALA A 29 -11.41 -5.22 7.20
N SER A 30 -10.08 -5.11 7.32
CA SER A 30 -9.09 -5.88 6.56
C SER A 30 -8.39 -6.95 7.41
N GLY A 31 -8.75 -7.08 8.70
CA GLY A 31 -8.09 -7.99 9.65
C GLY A 31 -6.70 -7.49 10.08
N ILE A 32 -6.47 -6.19 10.02
CA ILE A 32 -5.25 -5.53 10.47
C ILE A 32 -5.55 -4.80 11.76
N ASP A 33 -4.82 -5.11 12.82
CA ASP A 33 -4.94 -4.45 14.11
C ASP A 33 -3.79 -3.47 14.30
N TYR A 34 -4.10 -2.26 14.77
CA TYR A 34 -3.10 -1.37 15.32
C TYR A 34 -2.63 -1.91 16.69
N ASP A 35 -1.32 -1.96 16.93
CA ASP A 35 -0.77 -2.59 18.14
C ASP A 35 -0.62 -1.64 19.35
N GLY A 36 -0.88 -0.35 19.16
CA GLY A 36 -0.71 0.67 20.20
C GLY A 36 0.67 1.32 20.25
N GLU A 37 1.51 1.10 19.24
CA GLU A 37 2.85 1.69 19.12
C GLU A 37 3.00 2.54 17.85
N ILE A 38 3.72 3.65 17.96
CA ILE A 38 4.10 4.48 16.82
C ILE A 38 5.60 4.72 16.78
N ALA A 39 6.14 4.95 15.58
CA ALA A 39 7.48 5.46 15.37
C ALA A 39 7.44 6.88 14.81
N ARG A 40 8.33 7.73 15.31
CA ARG A 40 8.59 9.03 14.69
C ARG A 40 9.40 8.86 13.42
N LEU A 41 8.85 9.34 12.30
CA LEU A 41 9.53 9.34 11.01
C LEU A 41 10.26 10.66 10.75
N HIS A 42 11.31 10.57 9.96
CA HIS A 42 12.09 11.68 9.44
C HIS A 42 12.28 11.54 7.93
N SER A 43 12.53 12.66 7.27
CA SER A 43 12.96 12.64 5.88
C SER A 43 14.45 12.41 5.77
N ARG A 44 14.87 11.32 5.12
CA ARG A 44 16.23 11.16 4.60
C ARG A 44 16.15 11.18 3.08
N SER A 45 16.51 12.31 2.47
CA SER A 45 16.39 12.51 1.01
C SER A 45 14.97 12.31 0.45
N GLY A 46 13.93 12.53 1.26
CA GLY A 46 12.53 12.30 0.86
C GLY A 46 11.98 10.93 1.26
N VAL A 47 12.80 10.01 1.73
CA VAL A 47 12.39 8.68 2.19
C VAL A 47 12.04 8.72 3.68
N PRO A 48 10.91 8.13 4.12
CA PRO A 48 10.61 8.00 5.53
C PRO A 48 11.61 7.08 6.22
N THR A 49 12.29 7.58 7.24
CA THR A 49 13.26 6.79 8.03
C THR A 49 12.92 6.90 9.51
N VAL A 50 13.00 5.79 10.22
CA VAL A 50 12.81 5.74 11.67
C VAL A 50 14.03 6.34 12.37
N THR A 51 13.78 7.28 13.28
CA THR A 51 14.77 8.05 14.05
C THR A 51 15.63 7.19 14.98
N SER A 52 14.98 6.26 15.65
CA SER A 52 15.47 5.49 16.79
C SER A 52 14.64 4.21 16.89
N LEU A 53 15.24 3.12 17.38
CA LEU A 53 14.52 1.87 17.65
C LEU A 53 13.46 1.99 18.77
N GLN A 54 13.30 3.18 19.37
CA GLN A 54 12.29 3.44 20.38
C GLN A 54 10.96 3.77 19.71
N SER A 55 9.99 2.89 19.90
CA SER A 55 8.58 3.16 19.66
C SER A 55 7.97 3.95 20.84
N GLU A 56 6.89 4.66 20.55
CA GLU A 56 6.12 5.42 21.53
C GLU A 56 4.74 4.79 21.66
N SER A 57 4.31 4.50 22.89
CA SER A 57 3.03 3.85 23.14
C SER A 57 1.89 4.88 23.07
N VAL A 58 1.00 4.71 22.09
CA VAL A 58 -0.18 5.53 21.87
C VAL A 58 -1.35 4.58 21.65
N PRO A 59 -2.27 4.39 22.62
CA PRO A 59 -3.22 3.27 22.58
C PRO A 59 -4.23 3.29 21.42
N THR A 60 -4.55 4.46 20.87
CA THR A 60 -5.57 4.60 19.83
C THR A 60 -5.10 5.50 18.70
N LEU A 61 -5.63 5.27 17.49
CA LEU A 61 -5.32 6.12 16.34
C LEU A 61 -5.79 7.57 16.53
N ALA A 62 -6.89 7.78 17.25
CA ALA A 62 -7.40 9.12 17.56
C ALA A 62 -6.41 9.96 18.39
N ASP A 63 -5.69 9.32 19.32
CA ASP A 63 -4.72 10.01 20.18
C ASP A 63 -3.47 10.46 19.41
N ILE A 64 -3.12 9.76 18.33
CA ILE A 64 -1.94 10.06 17.49
C ILE A 64 -2.05 11.45 16.87
N ALA A 65 -3.25 11.86 16.45
CA ALA A 65 -3.45 13.17 15.81
C ALA A 65 -3.00 14.31 16.72
N THR A 66 -3.30 14.23 18.01
CA THR A 66 -2.86 15.22 19.01
C THR A 66 -1.37 15.07 19.29
N TYR A 67 -0.94 13.83 19.49
CA TYR A 67 0.41 13.49 19.92
C TYR A 67 1.51 13.85 18.90
N ALA A 68 1.27 13.53 17.63
CA ALA A 68 2.26 13.58 16.56
C ALA A 68 1.99 14.67 15.51
N SER A 69 1.05 15.59 15.75
CA SER A 69 0.70 16.69 14.82
C SER A 69 1.89 17.50 14.31
N SER A 70 2.93 17.69 15.14
CA SER A 70 4.12 18.47 14.80
C SER A 70 5.20 17.66 14.07
N TRP A 71 5.06 16.34 13.97
CA TRP A 71 6.09 15.49 13.40
C TRP A 71 6.16 15.62 11.88
N TRP A 72 7.25 15.12 11.31
CA TRP A 72 7.35 15.04 9.84
C TRP A 72 6.52 13.88 9.29
N GLY A 73 6.47 12.78 10.04
CA GLY A 73 5.59 11.65 9.78
C GLY A 73 5.54 10.67 10.96
N VAL A 74 4.65 9.70 10.86
CA VAL A 74 4.38 8.66 11.85
C VAL A 74 4.35 7.31 11.16
N GLY A 75 5.05 6.32 11.69
CA GLY A 75 4.92 4.92 11.34
C GLY A 75 4.01 4.24 12.37
N LEU A 76 2.96 3.57 11.91
CA LEU A 76 2.06 2.77 12.73
C LEU A 76 2.52 1.33 12.67
N TYR A 77 2.69 0.71 13.83
CA TYR A 77 2.93 -0.72 13.93
C TYR A 77 1.58 -1.44 13.92
N CYS A 78 1.45 -2.44 13.05
CA CYS A 78 0.20 -3.13 12.82
C CYS A 78 0.41 -4.64 12.70
N ILE A 79 -0.61 -5.40 13.05
CA ILE A 79 -0.62 -6.86 13.01
C ILE A 79 -1.66 -7.33 12.00
N SER A 80 -1.23 -8.04 10.96
CA SER A 80 -2.13 -8.66 9.99
C SER A 80 -2.50 -10.08 10.42
N ARG A 81 -3.73 -10.26 10.90
CA ARG A 81 -4.25 -11.58 11.30
C ARG A 81 -4.32 -12.57 10.12
N PRO A 82 -4.81 -12.20 8.93
CA PRO A 82 -4.85 -13.12 7.79
C PRO A 82 -3.46 -13.66 7.43
N LEU A 83 -2.43 -12.81 7.52
CA LEU A 83 -1.04 -13.23 7.26
C LEU A 83 -0.50 -14.14 8.37
N ALA A 84 -0.76 -13.82 9.64
CA ALA A 84 -0.35 -14.65 10.77
C ALA A 84 -0.93 -16.07 10.66
N GLU A 85 -2.25 -16.17 10.41
CA GLU A 85 -2.96 -17.43 10.24
C GLU A 85 -2.39 -18.27 9.08
N ALA A 86 -2.21 -17.64 7.91
CA ALA A 86 -1.73 -18.34 6.71
C ALA A 86 -0.28 -18.85 6.85
N LEU A 87 0.54 -18.18 7.65
CA LEU A 87 1.93 -18.55 7.89
C LEU A 87 2.10 -19.49 9.10
N GLY A 88 0.99 -19.94 9.70
CA GLY A 88 1.01 -20.82 10.87
C GLY A 88 1.67 -20.17 12.09
N ARG A 89 1.70 -18.83 12.12
CA ARG A 89 2.23 -18.07 13.25
C ARG A 89 1.11 -17.80 14.24
N THR A 90 1.34 -18.18 15.48
CA THR A 90 0.50 -17.76 16.62
C THR A 90 0.91 -16.40 17.15
N ASP A 91 2.10 -15.93 16.76
CA ASP A 91 2.69 -14.64 17.05
C ASP A 91 2.60 -13.75 15.80
N SER A 92 1.74 -12.74 15.86
CA SER A 92 1.56 -11.62 14.92
C SER A 92 2.49 -11.52 13.69
N MET A 93 1.91 -11.32 12.50
CA MET A 93 2.66 -10.85 11.35
C MET A 93 2.61 -9.32 11.27
N GLU A 94 3.77 -8.69 11.47
CA GLU A 94 3.91 -7.24 11.44
C GLU A 94 3.82 -6.68 10.01
N VAL A 95 3.02 -5.63 9.88
CA VAL A 95 2.95 -4.75 8.71
C VAL A 95 3.01 -3.31 9.23
N TYR A 96 3.51 -2.39 8.40
CA TYR A 96 3.72 -1.01 8.82
C TYR A 96 2.89 -0.07 7.95
N ILE A 97 2.29 0.94 8.56
CA ILE A 97 1.63 2.03 7.84
C ILE A 97 2.37 3.32 8.12
N ASN A 98 3.02 3.89 7.13
CA ASN A 98 3.70 5.18 7.25
C ASN A 98 2.79 6.29 6.74
N ILE A 99 2.69 7.38 7.51
CA ILE A 99 1.96 8.59 7.14
C ILE A 99 2.92 9.77 7.29
N PHE A 100 3.22 10.49 6.22
CA PHE A 100 4.24 11.54 6.26
C PHE A 100 4.03 12.63 5.23
N LYS A 101 4.73 13.75 5.40
CA LYS A 101 4.63 14.91 4.51
C LYS A 101 5.27 14.62 3.15
N ALA A 102 4.50 14.77 2.07
CA ALA A 102 4.98 14.57 0.70
C ALA A 102 5.80 15.77 0.19
N ARG A 103 6.76 15.51 -0.71
CA ARG A 103 7.53 16.54 -1.42
C ARG A 103 6.65 17.23 -2.46
N GLY A 104 5.96 18.29 -2.06
CA GLY A 104 4.98 19.00 -2.90
C GLY A 104 3.71 19.41 -2.15
N GLY A 105 3.58 19.02 -0.88
CA GLY A 105 2.39 19.28 -0.06
C GLY A 105 1.49 18.05 0.05
N GLY A 106 0.55 18.09 0.99
CA GLY A 106 -0.30 16.94 1.33
C GLY A 106 0.43 15.87 2.15
N LEU A 107 -0.27 14.76 2.37
CA LEU A 107 0.23 13.60 3.12
C LEU A 107 0.35 12.41 2.20
N MET A 108 1.47 11.69 2.31
CA MET A 108 1.65 10.38 1.71
C MET A 108 1.32 9.32 2.75
N VAL A 109 0.63 8.28 2.31
CA VAL A 109 0.42 7.05 3.07
C VAL A 109 1.17 5.94 2.35
N GLU A 110 1.85 5.09 3.10
CA GLU A 110 2.53 3.91 2.57
C GLU A 110 2.22 2.70 3.46
N TYR A 111 1.94 1.56 2.83
CA TYR A 111 1.86 0.26 3.50
C TYR A 111 3.14 -0.50 3.21
N ASN A 112 3.80 -1.07 4.21
CA ASN A 112 5.01 -1.86 4.08
C ASN A 112 4.82 -3.26 4.66
N GLU A 113 5.33 -4.27 3.95
CA GLU A 113 5.42 -5.65 4.43
C GLU A 113 6.75 -6.32 4.05
N ASN A 114 7.12 -7.37 4.78
CA ASN A 114 8.32 -8.14 4.46
C ASN A 114 8.10 -9.10 3.27
N SER A 115 9.19 -9.54 2.64
CA SER A 115 9.15 -10.54 1.56
C SER A 115 8.43 -11.85 1.89
N GLY A 116 8.33 -12.25 3.16
CA GLY A 116 7.57 -13.42 3.60
C GLY A 116 6.06 -13.22 3.46
N ALA A 117 5.55 -12.05 3.85
CA ALA A 117 4.17 -11.64 3.63
C ALA A 117 3.83 -11.60 2.14
N PHE A 118 4.70 -10.99 1.32
CA PHE A 118 4.50 -10.93 -0.12
C PHE A 118 4.38 -12.33 -0.74
N ARG A 119 5.28 -13.25 -0.39
CA ARG A 119 5.22 -14.64 -0.89
C ARG A 119 3.90 -15.31 -0.51
N ALA A 120 3.43 -15.12 0.73
CA ALA A 120 2.13 -15.65 1.16
C ALA A 120 0.98 -15.07 0.32
N ARG A 121 1.01 -13.76 0.00
CA ARG A 121 0.01 -13.12 -0.87
C ARG A 121 0.08 -13.58 -2.31
N ARG A 122 1.28 -13.78 -2.84
CA ARG A 122 1.51 -14.33 -4.19
C ARG A 122 0.96 -15.75 -4.34
N ASP A 123 1.18 -16.57 -3.31
CA ASP A 123 0.86 -18.00 -3.36
C ASP A 123 -0.59 -18.30 -2.88
N SER A 124 -1.33 -17.28 -2.39
CA SER A 124 -2.72 -17.40 -1.92
C SER A 124 -3.65 -16.36 -2.53
N THR A 125 -4.58 -16.82 -3.37
CA THR A 125 -5.64 -15.97 -3.97
C THR A 125 -6.44 -15.21 -2.93
N ALA A 126 -6.71 -15.80 -1.76
CA ALA A 126 -7.45 -15.15 -0.68
C ALA A 126 -6.66 -13.99 -0.06
N LEU A 127 -5.35 -14.19 0.19
CA LEU A 127 -4.50 -13.14 0.75
C LEU A 127 -4.20 -12.02 -0.26
N SER A 128 -4.07 -12.36 -1.54
CA SER A 128 -3.99 -11.39 -2.63
C SER A 128 -5.26 -10.54 -2.72
N ALA A 129 -6.43 -11.19 -2.69
CA ALA A 129 -7.72 -10.49 -2.70
C ALA A 129 -7.90 -9.58 -1.47
N ASN A 130 -7.47 -10.02 -0.28
CA ASN A 130 -7.47 -9.22 0.94
C ASN A 130 -6.57 -7.98 0.80
N LEU A 131 -5.34 -8.10 0.27
CA LEU A 131 -4.47 -6.95 0.02
C LEU A 131 -5.12 -5.96 -0.94
N ILE A 132 -5.64 -6.45 -2.07
CA ILE A 132 -6.25 -5.61 -3.10
C ILE A 132 -7.48 -4.88 -2.53
N ALA A 133 -8.30 -5.56 -1.73
CA ALA A 133 -9.44 -4.95 -1.06
C ALA A 133 -8.99 -3.86 -0.06
N PHE A 134 -7.99 -4.13 0.76
CA PHE A 134 -7.41 -3.15 1.68
C PHE A 134 -6.90 -1.91 0.92
N LEU A 135 -6.03 -2.10 -0.06
CA LEU A 135 -5.43 -0.99 -0.81
C LEU A 135 -6.48 -0.18 -1.59
N THR A 136 -7.49 -0.83 -2.18
CA THR A 136 -8.58 -0.13 -2.88
C THR A 136 -9.43 0.70 -1.92
N ARG A 137 -9.80 0.13 -0.77
CA ARG A 137 -10.57 0.85 0.27
C ARG A 137 -9.79 2.05 0.80
N THR A 138 -8.50 1.86 1.09
CA THR A 138 -7.61 2.95 1.50
C THR A 138 -7.51 4.00 0.40
N ALA A 139 -7.35 3.62 -0.86
CA ALA A 139 -7.28 4.58 -1.96
C ALA A 139 -8.56 5.43 -2.07
N SER A 140 -9.72 4.77 -2.00
CA SER A 140 -11.02 5.45 -2.03
C SER A 140 -11.20 6.39 -0.83
N ALA A 141 -10.87 5.94 0.38
CA ALA A 141 -11.07 6.71 1.60
C ALA A 141 -10.11 7.90 1.72
N LEU A 142 -8.91 7.78 1.14
CA LEU A 142 -7.93 8.85 1.07
C LEU A 142 -8.16 9.79 -0.12
N GLU A 143 -9.17 9.54 -0.95
CA GLU A 143 -9.47 10.30 -2.18
C GLU A 143 -8.28 10.37 -3.15
N VAL A 144 -7.55 9.26 -3.28
CA VAL A 144 -6.35 9.18 -4.14
C VAL A 144 -6.62 8.34 -5.37
N ASP A 145 -6.07 8.77 -6.50
CA ASP A 145 -6.34 8.11 -7.78
C ASP A 145 -5.40 6.95 -8.08
N ARG A 146 -4.25 6.83 -7.39
CA ARG A 146 -3.17 5.93 -7.79
C ARG A 146 -2.51 5.27 -6.58
N VAL A 147 -2.31 3.96 -6.69
CA VAL A 147 -1.52 3.15 -5.76
C VAL A 147 -0.63 2.21 -6.55
N ILE A 148 0.65 2.12 -6.17
CA ILE A 148 1.58 1.13 -6.70
C ILE A 148 2.15 0.35 -5.52
N TYR A 149 1.96 -0.97 -5.58
CA TYR A 149 2.58 -1.94 -4.70
C TYR A 149 3.71 -2.65 -5.46
N SER A 150 4.95 -2.54 -4.98
CA SER A 150 6.13 -3.15 -5.60
C SER A 150 7.19 -3.48 -4.54
N GLU A 151 8.22 -4.23 -4.91
CA GLU A 151 9.44 -4.32 -4.09
C GLU A 151 9.96 -2.89 -3.82
N GLU A 152 10.40 -2.65 -2.59
CA GLU A 152 10.95 -1.36 -2.16
C GLU A 152 12.11 -0.97 -3.07
N VAL A 153 11.91 0.11 -3.82
CA VAL A 153 12.98 0.79 -4.55
C VAL A 153 13.34 1.99 -3.71
N GLU A 154 14.63 2.36 -3.63
CA GLU A 154 15.21 3.40 -2.75
C GLU A 154 14.54 4.80 -2.82
N HIS A 155 13.45 5.00 -3.55
CA HIS A 155 12.78 6.27 -3.81
C HIS A 155 11.29 6.21 -3.45
N ALA A 156 10.93 6.87 -2.33
CA ALA A 156 9.55 7.19 -1.92
C ALA A 156 8.92 8.27 -2.82
N ALA A 157 9.00 8.08 -4.14
CA ALA A 157 8.35 8.96 -5.10
C ALA A 157 6.84 8.63 -5.13
N PRO A 158 5.97 9.65 -5.23
CA PRO A 158 4.55 9.43 -5.50
C PRO A 158 4.31 8.54 -6.73
N PRO A 159 3.26 7.71 -6.73
CA PRO A 159 2.80 7.04 -7.93
C PRO A 159 2.45 8.01 -9.06
N GLU A 160 3.27 8.04 -10.10
CA GLU A 160 3.00 8.78 -11.33
C GLU A 160 2.25 7.92 -12.36
N LEU A 161 1.43 8.56 -13.20
CA LEU A 161 0.71 7.87 -14.26
C LEU A 161 1.67 7.28 -15.32
N SER A 162 2.79 7.96 -15.58
CA SER A 162 3.87 7.49 -16.46
C SER A 162 4.42 6.14 -16.00
N VAL A 163 4.65 5.98 -14.70
CA VAL A 163 5.12 4.72 -14.09
C VAL A 163 4.09 3.61 -14.25
N LEU A 164 2.80 3.90 -14.03
CA LEU A 164 1.73 2.92 -14.25
C LEU A 164 1.64 2.46 -15.71
N ILE A 165 1.76 3.37 -16.66
CA ILE A 165 1.77 3.05 -18.10
C ILE A 165 2.97 2.14 -18.41
N ALA A 166 4.17 2.52 -17.95
CA ALA A 166 5.38 1.74 -18.16
C ALA A 166 5.27 0.32 -17.57
N LEU A 167 4.66 0.17 -16.37
CA LEU A 167 4.43 -1.14 -15.76
C LEU A 167 3.49 -2.02 -16.61
N LEU A 168 2.41 -1.45 -17.14
CA LEU A 168 1.48 -2.18 -18.01
C LEU A 168 2.15 -2.60 -19.32
N GLU A 169 2.90 -1.70 -19.95
CA GLU A 169 3.64 -1.97 -21.20
C GLU A 169 4.75 -2.99 -20.99
N GLN A 170 5.47 -2.92 -19.87
CA GLN A 170 6.48 -3.90 -19.48
C GLN A 170 5.84 -5.27 -19.24
N GLN A 171 4.69 -5.32 -18.55
CA GLN A 171 3.99 -6.57 -18.29
C GLN A 171 3.51 -7.23 -19.60
N ALA A 172 3.06 -6.44 -20.58
CA ALA A 172 2.62 -6.94 -21.89
C ALA A 172 3.72 -7.69 -22.66
N GLN A 173 4.99 -7.35 -22.40
CA GLN A 173 6.16 -7.96 -23.03
C GLN A 173 6.73 -9.13 -22.20
N SER A 174 6.20 -9.38 -21.00
CA SER A 174 6.70 -10.39 -20.08
C SER A 174 5.84 -11.66 -20.09
N ASP A 175 6.51 -12.82 -20.10
CA ASP A 175 5.86 -14.12 -19.90
C ASP A 175 5.57 -14.43 -18.42
N ARG A 176 6.08 -13.60 -17.51
CA ARG A 176 5.88 -13.71 -16.06
C ARG A 176 5.34 -12.41 -15.46
N ALA A 177 4.58 -12.53 -14.39
CA ALA A 177 4.12 -11.36 -13.64
C ALA A 177 5.30 -10.58 -13.03
N LEU A 178 5.21 -9.24 -13.02
CA LEU A 178 6.24 -8.32 -12.52
C LEU A 178 6.35 -8.23 -10.99
N GLU A 179 5.66 -9.08 -10.24
CA GLU A 179 5.61 -9.01 -8.76
C GLU A 179 5.18 -7.62 -8.24
N THR A 180 4.25 -7.00 -8.98
CA THR A 180 3.77 -5.62 -8.76
C THR A 180 2.24 -5.62 -8.78
N LEU A 181 1.62 -4.71 -8.04
CA LEU A 181 0.19 -4.44 -8.11
C LEU A 181 -0.03 -2.95 -8.36
N ALA A 182 -0.79 -2.63 -9.40
CA ALA A 182 -1.16 -1.27 -9.75
C ALA A 182 -2.68 -1.09 -9.59
N ILE A 183 -3.08 0.00 -8.93
CA ILE A 183 -4.47 0.40 -8.75
C ILE A 183 -4.60 1.84 -9.23
N VAL A 184 -5.51 2.07 -10.17
CA VAL A 184 -5.74 3.40 -10.76
C VAL A 184 -7.22 3.71 -10.90
N SER A 185 -7.63 4.89 -10.48
CA SER A 185 -8.99 5.40 -10.63
C SER A 185 -9.41 5.42 -12.11
N LYS A 186 -10.64 4.98 -12.39
CA LYS A 186 -11.20 4.98 -13.76
C LYS A 186 -11.29 6.37 -14.38
N ASN A 187 -11.27 7.42 -13.55
CA ASN A 187 -11.27 8.81 -13.99
C ASN A 187 -9.89 9.22 -14.55
N VAL A 188 -8.82 8.49 -14.18
CA VAL A 188 -7.46 8.70 -14.66
C VAL A 188 -7.13 7.73 -15.80
N MET A 189 -7.52 6.46 -15.69
CA MET A 189 -7.30 5.45 -16.72
C MET A 189 -8.49 4.50 -16.81
N SER A 190 -9.11 4.42 -17.99
CA SER A 190 -10.20 3.46 -18.23
C SER A 190 -9.69 2.02 -18.26
N LEU A 191 -10.58 1.07 -17.95
CA LEU A 191 -10.26 -0.37 -18.06
C LEU A 191 -9.84 -0.74 -19.49
N GLU A 192 -10.53 -0.20 -20.50
CA GLU A 192 -10.21 -0.45 -21.91
C GLU A 192 -8.79 0.01 -22.25
N LYS A 193 -8.40 1.22 -21.83
CA LYS A 193 -7.05 1.73 -22.07
C LYS A 193 -6.00 0.88 -21.35
N ALA A 194 -6.26 0.49 -20.11
CA ALA A 194 -5.35 -0.37 -19.35
C ALA A 194 -5.19 -1.76 -19.98
N GLN A 195 -6.28 -2.35 -20.47
CA GLN A 195 -6.28 -3.63 -21.18
C GLN A 195 -5.50 -3.55 -22.50
N GLN A 196 -5.65 -2.46 -23.26
CA GLN A 196 -4.84 -2.24 -24.46
C GLN A 196 -3.34 -2.20 -24.16
N LEU A 197 -2.95 -1.55 -23.05
CA LEU A 197 -1.54 -1.46 -22.64
C LEU A 197 -1.00 -2.80 -22.12
N ALA A 198 -1.79 -3.57 -21.37
CA ALA A 198 -1.38 -4.83 -20.77
C ALA A 198 -1.24 -6.00 -21.77
N GLY A 199 -1.69 -5.82 -23.02
CA GLY A 199 -1.61 -6.84 -24.06
C GLY A 199 -2.28 -8.15 -23.64
N ALA A 200 -1.54 -9.24 -23.63
CA ALA A 200 -2.10 -10.54 -23.27
C ALA A 200 -2.41 -10.73 -21.78
N TRP A 201 -1.94 -9.83 -20.92
CA TRP A 201 -2.34 -9.79 -19.52
C TRP A 201 -3.66 -9.04 -19.28
N ALA A 202 -4.29 -8.50 -20.34
CA ALA A 202 -5.59 -7.84 -20.28
C ALA A 202 -6.68 -8.63 -19.51
N PRO A 203 -6.80 -9.96 -19.62
CA PRO A 203 -7.80 -10.73 -18.86
C PRO A 203 -7.60 -10.69 -17.34
N SER A 204 -6.39 -10.40 -16.87
CA SER A 204 -6.08 -10.30 -15.43
C SER A 204 -6.51 -8.96 -14.82
N LEU A 205 -6.77 -7.95 -15.66
CA LEU A 205 -7.20 -6.63 -15.21
C LEU A 205 -8.70 -6.64 -14.88
N ARG A 206 -9.07 -5.91 -13.83
CA ARG A 206 -10.47 -5.82 -13.36
C ARG A 206 -10.82 -4.41 -12.92
N LEU A 207 -12.11 -4.07 -13.01
CA LEU A 207 -12.67 -2.83 -12.47
C LEU A 207 -13.40 -3.14 -11.15
N THR A 208 -13.05 -2.44 -10.08
CA THR A 208 -13.74 -2.56 -8.79
C THR A 208 -15.05 -1.78 -8.80
N ILE A 209 -15.95 -2.11 -7.87
CA ILE A 209 -17.20 -1.37 -7.67
C ILE A 209 -16.97 0.11 -7.34
N ASP A 210 -15.85 0.40 -6.65
CA ASP A 210 -15.42 1.75 -6.26
C ASP A 210 -14.77 2.52 -7.42
N GLY A 211 -14.71 1.91 -8.61
CA GLY A 211 -14.25 2.57 -9.82
C GLY A 211 -12.73 2.59 -9.99
N PHE A 212 -12.02 1.59 -9.45
CA PHE A 212 -10.58 1.43 -9.68
C PHE A 212 -10.29 0.30 -10.66
N VAL A 213 -9.44 0.57 -11.65
CA VAL A 213 -8.80 -0.46 -12.47
C VAL A 213 -7.65 -1.06 -11.66
N VAL A 214 -7.68 -2.36 -11.49
CA VAL A 214 -6.68 -3.14 -10.77
C VAL A 214 -5.93 -4.01 -11.76
N ALA A 215 -4.61 -3.89 -11.73
CA ALA A 215 -3.65 -4.70 -12.47
C ALA A 215 -2.81 -5.52 -11.46
N PRO A 216 -3.27 -6.74 -11.11
CA PRO A 216 -2.71 -7.52 -10.02
C PRO A 216 -1.63 -8.48 -10.54
N PHE A 217 -0.43 -7.97 -10.81
CA PHE A 217 0.70 -8.78 -11.28
C PHE A 217 1.48 -9.39 -10.11
N LEU A 218 0.74 -10.04 -9.19
CA LEU A 218 1.26 -10.66 -7.96
C LEU A 218 1.61 -12.14 -8.20
N GLY A 219 2.53 -12.40 -9.14
CA GLY A 219 2.97 -13.75 -9.50
C GLY A 219 2.07 -14.47 -10.50
N GLY A 220 2.62 -15.53 -11.12
CA GLY A 220 1.94 -16.36 -12.12
C GLY A 220 2.56 -16.30 -13.52
N GLU A 221 2.17 -17.26 -14.35
CA GLU A 221 2.45 -17.29 -15.79
C GLU A 221 1.37 -16.53 -16.56
N ARG A 222 1.71 -16.13 -17.78
CA ARG A 222 0.77 -15.45 -18.68
C ARG A 222 -0.51 -16.28 -18.88
N PRO A 223 -1.70 -15.67 -18.73
CA PRO A 223 -2.99 -16.36 -18.90
C PRO A 223 -3.27 -16.77 -20.35
#